data_AF-A0AB34IPC5-F1
#
_entry.id   AF-A0AB34IPC5-F1
#
_cell.length_a   1.000
_cell.length_b   1.000
_cell.length_c   1.000
_cell.angle_alpha   90.00
_cell.angle_beta   90.00
_cell.angle_gamma   90.00
#
_symmetry.space_group_name_H-M   'P 1'
#
loop_
_entity.id
_entity.type
_entity.pdbx_description
1 polymer ?
#
loop_
_entity_poly.entity_id
_entity_poly.type
_entity_poly.pdbx_seq_one_letter_code
_entity_poly.pdbx_strand_id
1 'polypeptide(L)'
;MHAAIVREAQIVHRFRRSLWNPVGFAQMLAALWFSSYFFFWLVDLVVLFLLVECGVLRLTTALVLVLCYLGQIVVYRPQNTHGWPFGWFLYSGLVDLVLGYYNATCIREGPPLDPKGHYLFAMNPHGVFGVCRAFSGGSMWRQLFPGITARWGSFGGAFFIPGVREFSLCCGCLDASRPVLEKAIKRGENVMLIPGGVRELMLTDGQSTDTKLVLLDRKGFVRLAVTHGLQLVPGFCFGEKWVHDIVLLPAPVRAFLHRNFKIAGCTLAGRWWSFVGKIAKADGTPISLGYVWGSPIPVVQQDTCTEEYVDQLHRQYMEAVTAIFERNKERFGYPANEKIVFVSAKD
;
A
#
# COMPACT_ATOMS: atom_id res chain seq x y z
N MET A 1 -31.46 27.15 3.94
CA MET A 1 -30.42 27.77 4.81
C MET A 1 -29.90 26.74 5.82
N HIS A 2 -29.37 25.60 5.33
CA HIS A 2 -28.80 24.50 6.14
C HIS A 2 -27.64 23.88 5.35
N ALA A 3 -26.68 24.72 4.99
CA ALA A 3 -25.35 24.31 4.53
C ALA A 3 -24.34 25.19 5.27
N ALA A 4 -24.50 25.28 6.59
CA ALA A 4 -23.55 25.95 7.46
C ALA A 4 -22.39 24.99 7.72
N ILE A 5 -21.42 25.01 6.80
CA ILE A 5 -19.99 25.11 7.11
C ILE A 5 -19.59 24.41 8.41
N VAL A 6 -19.57 23.08 8.40
CA VAL A 6 -18.51 22.36 9.11
C VAL A 6 -17.37 22.25 8.10
N ARG A 7 -16.58 23.33 7.96
CA ARG A 7 -15.22 23.23 7.41
C ARG A 7 -14.38 22.50 8.47
N GLU A 8 -14.66 21.22 8.65
CA GLU A 8 -13.84 20.32 9.45
C GLU A 8 -12.39 20.41 8.92
N ALA A 9 -11.42 20.46 9.83
CA ALA A 9 -10.03 20.85 9.59
C ALA A 9 -9.30 19.95 8.57
N GLN A 10 -9.57 20.18 7.29
CA GLN A 10 -8.95 19.46 6.19
C GLN A 10 -7.50 19.89 6.02
N ILE A 11 -6.57 18.95 6.13
CA ILE A 11 -5.17 19.17 5.75
C ILE A 11 -4.98 18.62 4.35
N VAL A 12 -4.39 19.44 3.47
CA VAL A 12 -4.04 19.05 2.10
C VAL A 12 -2.55 19.26 1.92
N HIS A 13 -1.84 18.19 1.59
CA HIS A 13 -0.44 18.21 1.22
C HIS A 13 -0.28 17.85 -0.26
N ARG A 14 0.40 18.71 -1.03
CA ARG A 14 0.55 18.53 -2.48
C ARG A 14 2.01 18.42 -2.85
N PHE A 15 2.32 17.37 -3.59
CA PHE A 15 3.59 17.24 -4.28
C PHE A 15 3.45 17.76 -5.71
N ARG A 16 4.56 18.24 -6.28
CA ARG A 16 4.61 18.69 -7.67
C ARG A 16 5.60 17.87 -8.45
N ARG A 17 5.14 17.37 -9.59
CA ARG A 17 6.03 16.81 -10.60
C ARG A 17 6.87 17.93 -11.20
N SER A 18 8.17 17.71 -11.23
CA SER A 18 9.10 18.59 -11.91
C SER A 18 9.47 17.97 -13.25
N LEU A 19 9.38 18.73 -14.34
CA LEU A 19 9.71 18.25 -15.68
C LEU A 19 11.01 18.92 -16.14
N TRP A 20 11.86 18.16 -16.84
CA TRP A 20 13.02 18.68 -17.57
C TRP A 20 14.04 19.44 -16.70
N ASN A 21 14.25 18.98 -15.45
CA ASN A 21 15.30 19.49 -14.57
C ASN A 21 15.86 18.38 -13.65
N PRO A 22 16.95 18.63 -12.89
CA PRO A 22 17.57 17.61 -12.03
C PRO A 22 16.61 17.02 -10.98
N VAL A 23 15.68 17.81 -10.46
CA VAL A 23 14.66 17.34 -9.50
C VAL A 23 13.73 16.34 -10.17
N GLY A 24 13.26 16.63 -11.38
CA GLY A 24 12.41 15.71 -12.14
C GLY A 24 13.10 14.39 -12.47
N PHE A 25 14.40 14.44 -12.78
CA PHE A 25 15.21 13.24 -12.97
C PHE A 25 15.33 12.42 -11.67
N ALA A 26 15.59 13.08 -10.54
CA ALA A 26 15.61 12.43 -9.23
C ALA A 26 14.25 11.82 -8.85
N GLN A 27 13.14 12.50 -9.15
CA GLN A 27 11.78 11.97 -8.97
C GLN A 27 11.56 10.70 -9.79
N MET A 28 11.98 10.69 -11.07
CA MET A 28 11.87 9.52 -11.93
C MET A 28 12.73 8.34 -11.43
N LEU A 29 13.98 8.60 -11.04
CA LEU A 29 14.86 7.57 -10.49
C LEU A 29 14.32 7.00 -9.18
N ALA A 30 13.80 7.87 -8.29
CA ALA A 30 13.16 7.44 -7.06
C ALA A 30 11.94 6.55 -7.35
N ALA A 31 11.07 6.96 -8.27
CA ALA A 31 9.90 6.17 -8.67
C ALA A 31 10.30 4.82 -9.30
N LEU A 32 11.32 4.78 -10.15
CA LEU A 32 11.85 3.55 -10.73
C LEU A 32 12.41 2.61 -9.67
N TRP A 33 13.24 3.13 -8.77
CA TRP A 33 13.83 2.36 -7.68
C TRP A 33 12.73 1.79 -6.79
N PHE A 34 11.77 2.63 -6.39
CA PHE A 34 10.65 2.23 -5.54
C PHE A 34 9.72 1.22 -6.22
N SER A 35 9.57 1.21 -7.54
CA SER A 35 8.74 0.22 -8.23
C SER A 35 9.49 -1.06 -8.61
N SER A 36 10.82 -1.02 -8.63
CA SER A 36 11.68 -2.11 -9.12
C SER A 36 12.21 -3.03 -8.03
N TYR A 37 11.80 -2.86 -6.76
CA TYR A 37 12.33 -3.66 -5.65
C TYR A 37 12.06 -5.18 -5.78
N PHE A 38 11.08 -5.58 -6.59
CA PHE A 38 10.82 -6.99 -6.95
C PHE A 38 11.98 -7.63 -7.73
N PHE A 39 12.89 -6.83 -8.30
CA PHE A 39 13.99 -7.25 -9.16
C PHE A 39 15.36 -6.88 -8.60
N PHE A 40 15.44 -6.29 -7.40
CA PHE A 40 16.74 -5.93 -6.81
C PHE A 40 17.67 -7.13 -6.70
N TRP A 41 17.11 -8.31 -6.40
CA TRP A 41 17.88 -9.55 -6.37
C TRP A 41 18.50 -9.93 -7.72
N LEU A 42 17.90 -9.58 -8.86
CA LEU A 42 18.53 -9.79 -10.17
C LEU A 42 19.74 -8.88 -10.35
N VAL A 43 19.64 -7.63 -9.90
CA VAL A 43 20.77 -6.69 -9.90
C VAL A 43 21.89 -7.23 -9.02
N ASP A 44 21.56 -7.70 -7.82
CA ASP A 44 22.54 -8.30 -6.90
C ASP A 44 23.23 -9.52 -7.51
N LEU A 45 22.49 -10.38 -8.23
CA LEU A 45 23.06 -11.53 -8.95
C LEU A 45 24.01 -11.11 -10.08
N VAL A 46 23.66 -10.06 -10.84
CA VAL A 46 24.55 -9.51 -11.89
C VAL A 46 25.81 -8.93 -11.26
N VAL A 47 25.70 -8.20 -10.15
CA VAL A 47 26.86 -7.67 -9.42
C VAL A 47 27.74 -8.81 -8.90
N LEU A 48 27.16 -9.84 -8.29
CA LEU A 48 27.90 -11.02 -7.84
C LEU A 48 28.61 -11.72 -8.99
N PHE A 49 27.96 -11.87 -10.15
CA PHE A 49 28.56 -12.43 -11.35
C PHE A 49 29.77 -11.60 -11.81
N LEU A 50 29.62 -10.28 -11.92
CA LEU A 50 30.72 -9.39 -12.31
C LEU A 50 31.89 -9.43 -11.33
N LEU A 51 31.62 -9.51 -10.01
CA LEU A 51 32.67 -9.67 -9.00
C LEU A 51 33.44 -10.98 -9.15
N VAL A 52 32.78 -12.05 -9.62
CA VAL A 52 33.43 -13.33 -9.93
C VAL A 52 34.27 -13.24 -11.19
N GLU A 53 33.73 -12.69 -12.27
CA GLU A 53 34.44 -12.54 -13.55
C GLU A 53 35.67 -11.62 -13.44
N CYS A 54 35.59 -10.56 -12.62
CA CYS A 54 36.73 -9.69 -12.35
C CYS A 54 37.75 -10.29 -11.37
N GLY A 55 37.54 -11.51 -10.87
CA GLY A 55 38.44 -12.19 -9.93
C GLY A 55 38.44 -11.61 -8.51
N VAL A 56 37.52 -10.69 -8.19
CA VAL A 56 37.37 -10.10 -6.86
C VAL A 56 36.79 -11.13 -5.87
N LEU A 57 35.89 -11.98 -6.35
CA LEU A 57 35.22 -13.01 -5.56
C LEU A 57 35.38 -14.38 -6.22
N ARG A 58 35.61 -15.44 -5.45
CA ARG A 58 35.56 -16.82 -6.00
C ARG A 58 34.12 -17.25 -6.19
N LEU A 59 33.82 -18.00 -7.26
CA LEU A 59 32.49 -18.56 -7.50
C LEU A 59 31.96 -19.36 -6.30
N THR A 60 32.82 -20.15 -5.66
CA THR A 60 32.45 -20.91 -4.46
C THR A 60 32.02 -19.99 -3.32
N THR A 61 32.72 -18.89 -3.09
CA THR A 61 32.34 -17.89 -2.09
C THR A 61 31.00 -17.24 -2.44
N ALA A 62 30.79 -16.87 -3.71
CA ALA A 62 29.52 -16.29 -4.17
C ALA A 62 28.34 -17.26 -3.92
N LEU A 63 28.50 -18.54 -4.25
CA LEU A 63 27.48 -19.57 -4.01
C LEU A 63 27.18 -19.75 -2.52
N VAL A 64 28.23 -19.78 -1.67
CA VAL A 64 28.04 -19.86 -0.21
C VAL A 64 27.29 -18.64 0.31
N LEU A 65 27.60 -17.42 -0.14
CA LEU A 65 26.88 -16.21 0.25
C LEU A 65 25.40 -16.27 -0.15
N VAL A 66 25.09 -16.73 -1.37
CA VAL A 66 23.71 -16.92 -1.82
C VAL A 66 22.99 -17.95 -0.96
N LEU A 67 23.60 -19.11 -0.68
CA LEU A 67 23.00 -20.14 0.18
C LEU A 67 22.79 -19.66 1.61
N CYS A 68 23.75 -18.93 2.19
CA CYS A 68 23.61 -18.32 3.51
C CYS A 68 22.47 -17.30 3.54
N TYR A 69 22.35 -16.47 2.50
CA TYR A 69 21.26 -15.50 2.40
C TYR A 69 19.89 -16.18 2.27
N LEU A 70 19.75 -17.18 1.40
CA LEU A 70 18.50 -17.95 1.27
C LEU A 70 18.16 -18.70 2.56
N GLY A 71 19.15 -19.31 3.23
CA GLY A 71 18.98 -19.92 4.55
C GLY A 71 18.52 -18.91 5.60
N GLN A 72 19.09 -17.70 5.59
CA GLN A 72 18.70 -16.61 6.49
C GLN A 72 17.25 -16.17 6.26
N ILE A 73 16.77 -16.09 5.02
CA ILE A 73 15.36 -15.77 4.72
C ILE A 73 14.44 -16.80 5.38
N VAL A 74 14.84 -18.08 5.38
CA VAL A 74 14.04 -19.17 5.94
C VAL A 74 14.03 -19.17 7.47
N VAL A 75 15.19 -18.93 8.09
CA VAL A 75 15.37 -19.03 9.54
C VAL A 75 14.99 -17.73 10.27
N TYR A 76 15.43 -16.58 9.76
CA TYR A 76 15.22 -15.29 10.43
C TYR A 76 13.94 -14.61 9.93
N ARG A 77 12.91 -14.63 10.79
CA ARG A 77 11.55 -14.15 10.50
C ARG A 77 11.16 -12.89 11.30
N PRO A 78 11.83 -11.75 11.08
CA PRO A 78 11.55 -10.51 11.82
C PRO A 78 10.13 -10.00 11.62
N GLN A 79 9.50 -10.28 10.46
CA GLN A 79 8.12 -9.89 10.17
C GLN A 79 7.08 -10.49 11.13
N ASN A 80 7.42 -11.58 11.83
CA ASN A 80 6.54 -12.23 12.82
C ASN A 80 6.73 -11.69 14.24
N THR A 81 7.62 -10.71 14.42
CA THR A 81 8.00 -10.12 15.71
C THR A 81 7.84 -8.60 15.68
N HIS A 82 8.95 -7.85 15.65
CA HIS A 82 8.97 -6.39 15.60
C HIS A 82 9.27 -5.84 14.20
N GLY A 83 9.81 -6.65 13.28
CA GLY A 83 10.22 -6.20 11.95
C GLY A 83 11.39 -5.20 12.00
N TRP A 84 11.58 -4.42 10.93
CA TRP A 84 12.62 -3.39 10.84
C TRP A 84 11.98 -1.99 10.66
N PRO A 85 11.39 -1.37 11.71
CA PRO A 85 10.73 -0.07 11.65
C PRO A 85 11.70 1.09 11.34
N PHE A 86 12.34 1.10 10.17
CA PHE A 86 13.29 2.13 9.77
C PHE A 86 12.51 3.38 9.35
N GLY A 87 12.12 4.18 10.36
CA GLY A 87 11.40 5.43 10.13
C GLY A 87 12.18 6.40 9.24
N TRP A 88 13.51 6.35 9.27
CA TRP A 88 14.37 7.12 8.37
C TRP A 88 14.21 6.72 6.91
N PHE A 89 13.72 5.52 6.61
CA PHE A 89 13.50 5.05 5.24
C PHE A 89 12.12 5.45 4.73
N LEU A 90 11.05 5.00 5.40
CA LEU A 90 9.66 5.26 4.97
C LEU A 90 9.30 6.75 5.04
N TYR A 91 9.81 7.49 6.01
CA TYR A 91 9.52 8.92 6.21
C TYR A 91 10.64 9.83 5.69
N SER A 92 11.44 9.35 4.73
CA SER A 92 12.49 10.13 4.08
C SER A 92 11.99 11.01 2.94
N GLY A 93 12.83 11.94 2.52
CA GLY A 93 12.64 12.69 1.27
C GLY A 93 12.67 11.81 0.00
N LEU A 94 13.15 10.56 0.07
CA LEU A 94 13.05 9.64 -1.06
C LEU A 94 11.58 9.36 -1.40
N VAL A 95 10.74 9.17 -0.40
CA VAL A 95 9.30 8.98 -0.62
C VAL A 95 8.66 10.27 -1.16
N ASP A 96 9.13 11.45 -0.73
CA ASP A 96 8.66 12.72 -1.29
C ASP A 96 9.01 12.87 -2.78
N LEU A 97 10.17 12.36 -3.21
CA LEU A 97 10.52 12.30 -4.64
C LEU A 97 9.59 11.36 -5.42
N VAL A 98 9.25 10.19 -4.86
CA VAL A 98 8.27 9.27 -5.45
C VAL A 98 6.91 9.95 -5.59
N LEU A 99 6.42 10.61 -4.53
CA LEU A 99 5.13 11.31 -4.54
C LEU A 99 5.13 12.53 -5.47
N GLY A 100 6.27 13.21 -5.58
CA GLY A 100 6.55 14.24 -6.59
C GLY A 100 6.39 13.70 -8.01
N TYR A 101 6.98 12.54 -8.31
CA TYR A 101 6.85 11.91 -9.62
C TYR A 101 5.39 11.67 -10.01
N TYR A 102 4.52 11.31 -9.07
CA TYR A 102 3.10 11.07 -9.34
C TYR A 102 2.19 12.29 -9.19
N ASN A 103 2.77 13.48 -8.93
CA ASN A 103 2.01 14.70 -8.66
C ASN A 103 0.95 14.49 -7.57
N ALA A 104 1.33 13.78 -6.51
CA ALA A 104 0.39 13.26 -5.54
C ALA A 104 -0.27 14.37 -4.70
N THR A 105 -1.56 14.23 -4.40
CA THR A 105 -2.29 15.05 -3.43
C THR A 105 -2.78 14.18 -2.28
N CYS A 106 -2.29 14.48 -1.08
CA CYS A 106 -2.60 13.72 0.14
C CYS A 106 -3.50 14.57 1.04
N ILE A 107 -4.58 14.00 1.55
CA ILE A 107 -5.64 14.70 2.25
C ILE A 107 -5.99 13.94 3.52
N ARG A 108 -6.15 14.66 4.63
CA ARG A 108 -6.86 14.20 5.82
C ARG A 108 -8.13 15.03 5.98
N GLU A 109 -9.27 14.37 5.91
CA GLU A 109 -10.58 14.92 6.24
C GLU A 109 -10.83 14.75 7.75
N GLY A 110 -11.67 15.62 8.33
CA GLY A 110 -12.00 15.57 9.75
C GLY A 110 -11.00 16.26 10.69
N PRO A 111 -11.13 16.07 12.01
CA PRO A 111 -10.25 16.66 13.02
C PRO A 111 -8.90 15.92 13.12
N PRO A 112 -7.85 16.57 13.66
CA PRO A 112 -6.58 15.90 13.92
C PRO A 112 -6.78 14.70 14.86
N LEU A 113 -6.03 13.64 14.62
CA LEU A 113 -6.04 12.44 15.46
C LEU A 113 -5.17 12.67 16.70
N ASP A 114 -5.53 12.05 17.82
CA ASP A 114 -4.72 12.04 19.04
C ASP A 114 -3.47 11.17 18.82
N PRO A 115 -2.24 11.70 18.99
CA PRO A 115 -1.02 10.90 18.87
C PRO A 115 -0.93 9.71 19.84
N LYS A 116 -1.71 9.73 20.93
CA LYS A 116 -1.79 8.64 21.91
C LYS A 116 -2.94 7.66 21.62
N GLY A 117 -3.76 7.94 20.61
CA GLY A 117 -4.87 7.08 20.22
C GLY A 117 -4.41 5.78 19.56
N HIS A 118 -5.32 4.81 19.50
CA HIS A 118 -5.11 3.53 18.86
C HIS A 118 -5.96 3.44 17.59
N TYR A 119 -5.31 3.20 16.46
CA TYR A 119 -5.92 3.30 15.14
C TYR A 119 -5.62 2.08 14.28
N LEU A 120 -6.63 1.68 13.50
CA LEU A 120 -6.48 0.80 12.36
C LEU A 120 -6.80 1.62 11.11
N PHE A 121 -5.75 1.89 10.33
CA PHE A 121 -5.88 2.56 9.04
C PHE A 121 -6.18 1.52 7.97
N ALA A 122 -7.16 1.79 7.11
CA ALA A 122 -7.52 0.88 6.03
C ALA A 122 -7.65 1.62 4.70
N MET A 123 -6.73 1.34 3.78
CA MET A 123 -6.67 1.97 2.46
C MET A 123 -7.37 1.09 1.42
N ASN A 124 -8.08 1.72 0.47
CA ASN A 124 -8.79 1.04 -0.63
C ASN A 124 -8.68 1.89 -1.91
N PRO A 125 -8.70 1.32 -3.12
CA PRO A 125 -8.51 -0.09 -3.41
C PRO A 125 -7.08 -0.59 -3.13
N HIS A 126 -6.87 -1.88 -3.32
CA HIS A 126 -5.57 -2.51 -3.51
C HIS A 126 -5.15 -2.40 -4.98
N GLY A 127 -4.88 -1.22 -5.51
CA GLY A 127 -4.29 -1.13 -6.84
C GLY A 127 -2.82 -1.55 -6.87
N VAL A 128 -2.25 -1.51 -8.08
CA VAL A 128 -0.86 -1.85 -8.34
C VAL A 128 0.09 -0.96 -7.53
N PHE A 129 -0.26 0.32 -7.38
CA PHE A 129 0.51 1.29 -6.63
C PHE A 129 0.32 1.19 -5.11
N GLY A 130 -0.69 0.44 -4.64
CA GLY A 130 -0.86 0.12 -3.21
C GLY A 130 0.33 -0.65 -2.62
N VAL A 131 1.17 -1.21 -3.48
CA VAL A 131 2.45 -1.82 -3.14
C VAL A 131 3.50 -0.78 -2.70
N CYS A 132 3.35 0.49 -3.10
CA CYS A 132 4.36 1.51 -2.87
C CYS A 132 4.38 2.07 -1.44
N ARG A 133 3.49 1.67 -0.52
CA ARG A 133 3.54 2.08 0.91
C ARG A 133 3.58 3.61 1.16
N ALA A 134 3.48 4.42 0.10
CA ALA A 134 3.87 5.82 0.05
C ALA A 134 2.77 6.75 0.57
N PHE A 135 1.50 6.45 0.28
CA PHE A 135 0.65 5.91 1.33
C PHE A 135 0.66 6.54 2.73
N SER A 136 1.69 6.11 3.47
CA SER A 136 1.92 6.44 4.86
C SER A 136 3.38 6.82 5.10
N GLY A 137 4.04 7.36 4.08
CA GLY A 137 5.45 7.72 4.11
C GLY A 137 5.70 9.18 3.79
N GLY A 138 6.97 9.53 3.63
CA GLY A 138 7.40 10.89 3.32
C GLY A 138 7.02 11.93 4.37
N SER A 139 7.14 13.20 3.99
CA SER A 139 6.74 14.34 4.80
C SER A 139 5.23 14.46 4.94
N MET A 140 4.45 13.94 3.98
CA MET A 140 2.98 14.02 4.03
C MET A 140 2.40 13.29 5.24
N TRP A 141 2.95 12.15 5.66
CA TRP A 141 2.40 11.43 6.82
C TRP A 141 2.57 12.21 8.11
N ARG A 142 3.75 12.81 8.31
CA ARG A 142 4.01 13.64 9.49
C ARG A 142 3.13 14.90 9.54
N GLN A 143 2.69 15.40 8.38
CA GLN A 143 1.77 16.55 8.30
C GLN A 143 0.30 16.16 8.50
N LEU A 144 -0.12 15.04 7.92
CA LEU A 144 -1.50 14.56 8.06
C LEU A 144 -1.75 14.00 9.47
N PHE A 145 -0.82 13.22 10.00
CA PHE A 145 -0.94 12.48 11.26
C PHE A 145 0.32 12.70 12.14
N PRO A 146 0.52 13.91 12.69
CA PRO A 146 1.70 14.22 13.50
C PRO A 146 1.77 13.30 14.73
N GLY A 147 2.94 12.72 14.99
CA GLY A 147 3.18 11.84 16.13
C GLY A 147 2.59 10.43 16.00
N ILE A 148 1.93 10.09 14.88
CA ILE A 148 1.32 8.78 14.67
C ILE A 148 2.14 8.01 13.64
N THR A 149 2.48 6.77 13.96
CA THR A 149 3.06 5.80 13.01
C THR A 149 2.22 4.54 13.00
N ALA A 150 2.20 3.82 11.88
CA ALA A 150 1.46 2.56 11.74
C ALA A 150 2.31 1.48 11.05
N ARG A 151 2.09 0.22 11.44
CA ARG A 151 2.74 -0.97 10.87
C ARG A 151 1.91 -1.54 9.74
N TRP A 152 2.57 -1.84 8.63
CA TRP A 152 1.92 -2.41 7.44
C TRP A 152 1.69 -3.90 7.58
N GLY A 153 0.45 -4.36 7.46
CA GLY A 153 0.18 -5.78 7.24
C GLY A 153 0.43 -6.15 5.78
N SER A 154 1.42 -7.02 5.54
CA SER A 154 1.73 -7.54 4.20
C SER A 154 1.50 -9.05 4.11
N PHE A 155 1.22 -9.55 2.90
CA PHE A 155 1.03 -10.97 2.66
C PHE A 155 2.33 -11.76 2.92
N GLY A 156 2.24 -12.86 3.67
CA GLY A 156 3.38 -13.61 4.18
C GLY A 156 4.40 -14.08 3.14
N GLY A 157 3.96 -14.46 1.94
CA GLY A 157 4.86 -14.91 0.87
C GLY A 157 5.79 -13.81 0.36
N ALA A 158 5.44 -12.53 0.54
CA ALA A 158 6.33 -11.41 0.19
C ALA A 158 7.65 -11.47 0.97
N PHE A 159 7.65 -12.00 2.20
CA PHE A 159 8.84 -12.10 3.05
C PHE A 159 9.73 -13.30 2.73
N PHE A 160 9.45 -14.02 1.65
CA PHE A 160 10.30 -15.08 1.11
C PHE A 160 10.99 -14.68 -0.20
N ILE A 161 10.62 -13.53 -0.77
CA ILE A 161 11.18 -13.05 -2.04
C ILE A 161 12.33 -12.08 -1.73
N PRO A 162 13.56 -12.38 -2.18
CA PRO A 162 14.70 -11.47 -2.08
C PRO A 162 14.40 -10.05 -2.60
N GLY A 163 14.88 -9.02 -1.90
CA GLY A 163 14.63 -7.61 -2.23
C GLY A 163 13.26 -7.13 -1.75
N VAL A 164 12.18 -7.88 -2.04
CA VAL A 164 10.82 -7.61 -1.53
C VAL A 164 10.78 -7.69 -0.01
N ARG A 165 11.42 -8.72 0.57
CA ARG A 165 11.48 -8.93 2.01
C ARG A 165 12.13 -7.74 2.71
N GLU A 166 13.33 -7.36 2.29
CA GLU A 166 14.13 -6.29 2.90
C GLU A 166 13.42 -4.95 2.76
N PHE A 167 12.93 -4.65 1.56
CA PHE A 167 12.17 -3.43 1.29
C PHE A 167 10.91 -3.33 2.16
N SER A 168 10.14 -4.42 2.25
CA SER A 168 8.93 -4.47 3.08
C SER A 168 9.26 -4.28 4.56
N LEU A 169 10.31 -4.95 5.05
CA LEU A 169 10.75 -4.83 6.43
C LEU A 169 11.20 -3.39 6.73
N CYS A 170 12.03 -2.77 5.90
CA CYS A 170 12.50 -1.38 6.05
C CYS A 170 11.34 -0.37 6.04
N CYS A 171 10.29 -0.62 5.26
CA CYS A 171 9.04 0.15 5.30
C CYS A 171 8.17 -0.15 6.53
N GLY A 172 8.64 -0.97 7.46
CA GLY A 172 7.92 -1.29 8.68
C GLY A 172 6.76 -2.27 8.50
N CYS A 173 6.84 -3.16 7.51
CA CYS A 173 5.83 -4.20 7.34
C CYS A 173 6.02 -5.35 8.32
N LEU A 174 4.90 -5.94 8.67
CA LEU A 174 4.74 -7.20 9.39
C LEU A 174 3.91 -8.15 8.54
N ASP A 175 3.91 -9.43 8.91
CA ASP A 175 2.96 -10.38 8.35
C ASP A 175 1.52 -9.98 8.74
N ALA A 176 0.60 -10.00 7.77
CA ALA A 176 -0.79 -9.59 7.97
C ALA A 176 -1.63 -10.62 8.75
N SER A 177 -1.06 -11.75 9.19
CA SER A 177 -1.76 -12.72 10.02
C SER A 177 -2.17 -12.10 11.36
N ARG A 178 -3.36 -12.48 11.81
CA ARG A 178 -3.95 -12.00 13.05
C ARG A 178 -3.00 -12.08 14.25
N PRO A 179 -2.29 -13.20 14.53
CA PRO A 179 -1.41 -13.27 15.69
C PRO A 179 -0.25 -12.26 15.66
N VAL A 180 0.25 -11.92 14.47
CA VAL A 180 1.34 -10.96 14.32
C VAL A 180 0.83 -9.53 14.52
N LEU A 181 -0.31 -9.19 13.92
CA LEU A 181 -0.95 -7.89 14.12
C LEU A 181 -1.36 -7.67 15.58
N GLU A 182 -1.93 -8.67 16.25
CA GLU A 182 -2.29 -8.60 17.67
C GLU A 182 -1.06 -8.35 18.56
N LYS A 183 0.10 -8.95 18.24
CA LYS A 183 1.35 -8.67 18.96
C LYS A 183 1.79 -7.22 18.78
N ALA A 184 1.63 -6.64 17.58
CA ALA A 184 1.93 -5.23 17.33
C ALA A 184 1.00 -4.31 18.12
N ILE A 185 -0.31 -4.58 18.06
CA ILE A 185 -1.33 -3.83 18.77
C ILE A 185 -1.09 -3.86 20.28
N LYS A 186 -0.75 -5.02 20.85
CA LYS A 186 -0.41 -5.17 22.28
C LYS A 186 0.84 -4.38 22.71
N ARG A 187 1.72 -4.03 21.78
CA ARG A 187 2.86 -3.11 22.03
C ARG A 187 2.45 -1.63 21.94
N GLY A 188 1.18 -1.33 21.67
CA GLY A 188 0.69 0.03 21.44
C GLY A 188 0.91 0.55 20.03
N GLU A 189 1.28 -0.32 19.07
CA GLU A 189 1.50 0.10 17.69
C GLU A 189 0.17 0.18 16.92
N ASN A 190 -0.01 1.25 16.15
CA ASN A 190 -1.11 1.32 15.18
C ASN A 190 -0.82 0.38 14.01
N VAL A 191 -1.86 -0.10 13.34
CA VAL A 191 -1.74 -1.02 12.20
C VAL A 191 -2.42 -0.44 10.96
N MET A 192 -1.92 -0.83 9.80
CA MET A 192 -2.47 -0.42 8.52
C MET A 192 -2.63 -1.58 7.57
N LEU A 193 -3.79 -1.66 6.93
CA LEU A 193 -4.20 -2.76 6.08
C LEU A 193 -4.79 -2.27 4.76
N ILE A 194 -4.77 -3.15 3.76
CA ILE A 194 -5.56 -3.01 2.54
C ILE A 194 -6.52 -4.20 2.50
N PRO A 195 -7.78 -4.04 2.92
CA PRO A 195 -8.68 -5.16 3.15
C PRO A 195 -8.96 -6.03 1.92
N GLY A 196 -9.02 -5.44 0.72
CA GLY A 196 -9.34 -6.18 -0.50
C GLY A 196 -8.24 -7.11 -0.99
N GLY A 197 -6.98 -6.84 -0.60
CA GLY A 197 -5.84 -7.72 -0.86
C GLY A 197 -5.60 -8.02 -2.34
N VAL A 198 -4.97 -9.17 -2.61
CA VAL A 198 -4.61 -9.61 -3.97
C VAL A 198 -5.83 -9.75 -4.89
N ARG A 199 -7.02 -10.08 -4.35
CA ARG A 199 -8.22 -10.21 -5.19
C ARG A 199 -8.65 -8.86 -5.77
N GLU A 200 -8.62 -7.81 -4.96
CA GLU A 200 -8.96 -6.46 -5.40
C GLU A 200 -7.95 -5.91 -6.40
N LEU A 201 -6.66 -6.24 -6.23
CA LEU A 201 -5.63 -5.97 -7.23
C LEU A 201 -5.99 -6.54 -8.59
N MET A 202 -6.41 -7.80 -8.65
CA MET A 202 -6.74 -8.48 -9.90
C MET A 202 -8.02 -7.97 -10.56
N LEU A 203 -8.85 -7.21 -9.84
CA LEU A 203 -10.06 -6.58 -10.35
C LEU A 203 -9.86 -5.13 -10.77
N THR A 204 -8.64 -4.59 -10.60
CA THR A 204 -8.31 -3.22 -10.99
C THR A 204 -8.36 -3.08 -12.50
N ASP A 205 -9.25 -2.21 -12.98
CA ASP A 205 -9.43 -1.91 -14.41
C ASP A 205 -9.48 -0.40 -14.61
N GLY A 206 -8.47 0.14 -15.29
CA GLY A 206 -8.36 1.56 -15.60
C GLY A 206 -9.38 2.07 -16.63
N GLN A 207 -9.99 1.19 -17.41
CA GLN A 207 -10.98 1.52 -18.45
C GLN A 207 -12.43 1.42 -17.97
N SER A 208 -12.65 0.69 -16.86
CA SER A 208 -13.99 0.56 -16.28
C SER A 208 -14.40 1.79 -15.49
N THR A 209 -15.69 2.11 -15.56
CA THR A 209 -16.40 3.06 -14.68
C THR A 209 -16.99 2.35 -13.45
N ASP A 210 -16.66 1.09 -13.21
CA ASP A 210 -16.97 0.39 -11.96
C ASP A 210 -15.66 0.20 -11.19
N THR A 211 -15.44 1.02 -10.16
CA THR A 211 -14.34 0.79 -9.21
C THR A 211 -14.74 -0.32 -8.25
N LYS A 212 -14.20 -1.53 -8.48
CA LYS A 212 -14.52 -2.72 -7.68
C LYS A 212 -13.73 -2.76 -6.38
N LEU A 213 -14.42 -2.81 -5.25
CA LEU A 213 -13.82 -2.97 -3.93
C LEU A 213 -14.20 -4.32 -3.32
N VAL A 214 -13.21 -5.15 -2.97
CA VAL A 214 -13.43 -6.47 -2.37
C VAL A 214 -13.62 -6.29 -0.87
N LEU A 215 -14.84 -5.88 -0.47
CA LEU A 215 -15.17 -5.59 0.92
C LEU A 215 -16.36 -6.37 1.47
N LEU A 216 -17.27 -6.89 0.65
CA LEU A 216 -18.55 -7.46 1.12
C LEU A 216 -18.38 -8.48 2.27
N ASP A 217 -17.40 -9.38 2.15
CA ASP A 217 -17.12 -10.42 3.15
C ASP A 217 -15.86 -10.13 3.99
N ARG A 218 -15.19 -8.99 3.81
CA ARG A 218 -13.90 -8.69 4.45
C ARG A 218 -14.06 -8.03 5.82
N LYS A 219 -14.78 -8.70 6.73
CA LYS A 219 -15.04 -8.16 8.08
C LYS A 219 -13.88 -8.34 9.08
N GLY A 220 -12.80 -9.03 8.69
CA GLY A 220 -11.70 -9.39 9.59
C GLY A 220 -10.97 -8.21 10.23
N PHE A 221 -10.77 -7.11 9.49
CA PHE A 221 -10.12 -5.90 10.04
C PHE A 221 -11.04 -5.17 11.04
N VAL A 222 -12.34 -5.17 10.81
CA VAL A 222 -13.33 -4.60 11.75
C VAL A 222 -13.34 -5.41 13.04
N ARG A 223 -13.33 -6.75 12.96
CA ARG A 223 -13.23 -7.62 14.15
C ARG A 223 -11.96 -7.35 14.94
N LEU A 224 -10.83 -7.16 14.25
CA LEU A 224 -9.56 -6.83 14.89
C LEU A 224 -9.65 -5.48 15.62
N ALA A 225 -10.28 -4.47 15.00
CA ALA A 225 -10.51 -3.19 15.61
C ALA A 225 -11.42 -3.28 16.85
N VAL A 226 -12.54 -3.99 16.77
CA VAL A 226 -13.47 -4.20 17.90
C VAL A 226 -12.80 -4.95 19.06
N THR A 227 -12.03 -6.00 18.76
CA THR A 227 -11.34 -6.80 19.80
C THR A 227 -10.35 -5.96 20.61
N HIS A 228 -9.74 -4.94 19.99
CA HIS A 228 -8.66 -4.16 20.58
C HIS A 228 -8.98 -2.67 20.79
N GLY A 229 -10.22 -2.24 20.56
CA GLY A 229 -10.61 -0.84 20.70
C GLY A 229 -9.88 0.11 19.75
N LEU A 230 -9.55 -0.33 18.54
CA LEU A 230 -8.88 0.51 17.53
C LEU A 230 -9.91 1.34 16.77
N GLN A 231 -9.70 2.65 16.69
CA GLN A 231 -10.53 3.50 15.83
C GLN A 231 -10.24 3.19 14.35
N LEU A 232 -11.29 3.00 13.55
CA LEU A 232 -11.14 2.68 12.13
C LEU A 232 -10.96 3.96 11.32
N VAL A 233 -9.84 4.11 10.61
CA VAL A 233 -9.59 5.26 9.73
C VAL A 233 -9.72 4.83 8.26
N PRO A 234 -10.82 5.18 7.57
CA PRO A 234 -11.03 4.82 6.18
C PRO A 234 -10.13 5.66 5.27
N GLY A 235 -9.54 5.03 4.25
CA GLY A 235 -8.71 5.68 3.24
C GLY A 235 -9.12 5.29 1.84
N PHE A 236 -8.99 6.21 0.90
CA PHE A 236 -9.16 5.96 -0.53
C PHE A 236 -7.93 6.42 -1.34
N CYS A 237 -7.44 5.54 -2.22
CA CYS A 237 -6.33 5.78 -3.12
C CYS A 237 -6.85 6.04 -4.55
N PHE A 238 -6.83 7.30 -4.97
CA PHE A 238 -7.24 7.72 -6.30
C PHE A 238 -6.10 7.62 -7.31
N GLY A 239 -6.46 7.27 -8.55
CA GLY A 239 -5.57 7.33 -9.70
C GLY A 239 -4.68 6.10 -9.88
N GLU A 240 -4.54 5.25 -8.86
CA GLU A 240 -3.66 4.08 -8.93
C GLU A 240 -4.00 3.09 -10.04
N LYS A 241 -5.28 2.98 -10.41
CA LYS A 241 -5.75 2.11 -11.51
C LYS A 241 -5.20 2.50 -12.90
N TRP A 242 -4.65 3.70 -13.04
CA TRP A 242 -4.05 4.19 -14.28
C TRP A 242 -2.52 4.20 -14.26
N VAL A 243 -1.90 3.98 -13.09
CA VAL A 243 -0.44 4.10 -12.93
C VAL A 243 0.29 2.94 -13.60
N HIS A 244 -0.28 1.75 -13.57
CA HIS A 244 0.30 0.56 -14.20
C HIS A 244 -0.79 -0.31 -14.79
N ASP A 245 -0.48 -0.95 -15.92
CA ASP A 245 -1.30 -2.04 -16.44
C ASP A 245 -0.89 -3.35 -15.77
N ILE A 246 -1.88 -4.19 -15.48
CA ILE A 246 -1.66 -5.55 -15.00
C ILE A 246 -1.49 -6.46 -16.21
N VAL A 247 -0.30 -7.04 -16.36
CA VAL A 247 0.01 -8.00 -17.41
C VAL A 247 0.02 -9.40 -16.79
N LEU A 248 -0.93 -10.23 -17.19
CA LEU A 248 -1.07 -11.59 -16.67
C LEU A 248 0.04 -12.49 -17.23
N LEU A 249 0.70 -13.25 -16.36
CA LEU A 249 1.61 -14.31 -16.80
C LEU A 249 0.83 -15.44 -17.48
N PRO A 250 1.51 -16.32 -18.27
CA PRO A 250 0.87 -17.49 -18.85
C PRO A 250 0.10 -18.31 -17.80
N ALA A 251 -1.09 -18.81 -18.17
CA ALA A 251 -1.97 -19.57 -17.27
C ALA A 251 -1.28 -20.67 -16.44
N PRO A 252 -0.41 -21.54 -16.99
CA PRO A 252 0.27 -22.56 -16.17
C PRO A 252 1.17 -21.96 -15.10
N VAL A 253 1.88 -20.86 -15.40
CA VAL A 253 2.74 -20.15 -14.45
C VAL A 253 1.90 -19.53 -13.34
N ARG A 254 0.78 -18.89 -13.69
CA ARG A 254 -0.15 -18.32 -12.70
C ARG A 254 -0.70 -19.38 -11.76
N ALA A 255 -1.15 -20.50 -12.29
CA ALA A 255 -1.67 -21.61 -11.51
C ALA A 255 -0.61 -22.17 -10.55
N PHE A 256 0.63 -22.34 -11.01
CA PHE A 256 1.76 -22.78 -10.20
C PHE A 256 2.07 -21.79 -9.06
N LEU A 257 2.19 -20.49 -9.37
CA LEU A 257 2.50 -19.45 -8.39
C LEU A 257 1.40 -19.30 -7.34
N HIS A 258 0.13 -19.32 -7.77
CA HIS A 258 -1.00 -19.23 -6.85
C HIS A 258 -1.10 -20.48 -5.95
N ARG A 259 -0.93 -21.69 -6.51
CA ARG A 259 -1.02 -22.95 -5.76
C ARG A 259 0.05 -23.06 -4.69
N ASN A 260 1.30 -22.74 -5.01
CA ASN A 260 2.45 -22.96 -4.12
C ASN A 260 2.76 -21.76 -3.21
N PHE A 261 2.51 -20.53 -3.68
CA PHE A 261 2.97 -19.32 -3.01
C PHE A 261 1.87 -18.26 -2.78
N LYS A 262 0.63 -18.51 -3.22
CA LYS A 262 -0.49 -17.54 -3.18
C LYS A 262 -0.16 -16.19 -3.85
N ILE A 263 0.73 -16.21 -4.83
CA ILE A 263 1.10 -15.04 -5.63
C ILE A 263 0.15 -14.98 -6.85
N ALA A 264 -0.31 -13.78 -7.21
CA ALA A 264 -1.27 -13.56 -8.30
C ALA A 264 -0.78 -14.06 -9.68
N GLY A 265 0.53 -14.05 -9.90
CA GLY A 265 1.12 -14.35 -11.20
C GLY A 265 0.84 -13.27 -12.25
N CYS A 266 1.02 -12.00 -11.87
CA CYS A 266 0.98 -10.87 -12.79
C CYS A 266 2.29 -10.08 -12.69
N THR A 267 2.64 -9.40 -13.77
CA THR A 267 3.66 -8.35 -13.80
C THR A 267 2.99 -7.01 -14.10
N LEU A 268 3.75 -5.94 -13.93
CA LEU A 268 3.27 -4.57 -14.03
C LEU A 268 3.95 -3.89 -15.20
N ALA A 269 3.16 -3.26 -16.07
CA ALA A 269 3.67 -2.48 -17.18
C ALA A 269 3.29 -1.01 -17.00
N GLY A 270 4.31 -0.17 -16.82
CA GLY A 270 4.18 1.28 -16.73
C GLY A 270 4.62 1.97 -18.02
N ARG A 271 5.29 3.11 -17.86
CA ARG A 271 5.83 3.91 -18.97
C ARG A 271 6.90 3.12 -19.73
N TRP A 272 6.83 3.12 -21.05
CA TRP A 272 7.78 2.42 -21.93
C TRP A 272 7.93 0.92 -21.62
N TRP A 273 6.86 0.26 -21.15
CA TRP A 273 6.91 -1.14 -20.70
C TRP A 273 7.89 -1.41 -19.54
N SER A 274 8.29 -0.36 -18.82
CA SER A 274 9.11 -0.46 -17.60
C SER A 274 8.23 -0.53 -16.35
N PHE A 275 8.86 -0.74 -15.18
CA PHE A 275 8.18 -0.66 -13.89
C PHE A 275 7.91 0.78 -13.44
N VAL A 276 8.39 1.81 -14.15
CA VAL A 276 8.09 3.21 -13.79
C VAL A 276 6.64 3.50 -14.14
N GLY A 277 5.84 3.96 -13.17
CA GLY A 277 4.42 4.19 -13.41
C GLY A 277 4.14 5.24 -14.50
N LYS A 278 3.00 5.10 -15.17
CA LYS A 278 2.49 6.05 -16.14
C LYS A 278 2.18 7.38 -15.45
N ILE A 279 2.30 8.44 -16.24
CA ILE A 279 2.07 9.82 -15.79
C ILE A 279 0.84 10.47 -16.46
N ALA A 280 0.28 9.79 -17.46
CA ALA A 280 -0.89 10.16 -18.21
C ALA A 280 -1.68 8.89 -18.56
N LYS A 281 -3.00 9.03 -18.68
CA LYS A 281 -3.92 7.98 -19.12
C LYS A 281 -3.73 7.69 -20.61
N ALA A 282 -4.44 6.69 -21.13
CA ALA A 282 -4.40 6.33 -22.55
C ALA A 282 -4.84 7.47 -23.49
N ASP A 283 -5.73 8.35 -23.02
CA ASP A 283 -6.22 9.53 -23.74
C ASP A 283 -5.28 10.76 -23.65
N GLY A 284 -4.13 10.63 -22.98
CA GLY A 284 -3.16 11.72 -22.77
C GLY A 284 -3.45 12.60 -21.56
N THR A 285 -4.58 12.42 -20.86
CA THR A 285 -4.91 13.19 -19.66
C THR A 285 -3.92 12.88 -18.53
N PRO A 286 -3.35 13.89 -17.85
CA PRO A 286 -2.44 13.66 -16.73
C PRO A 286 -3.09 12.81 -15.61
N ILE A 287 -2.35 11.84 -15.09
CA ILE A 287 -2.78 11.07 -13.92
C ILE A 287 -2.53 11.91 -12.66
N SER A 288 -3.56 12.01 -11.83
CA SER A 288 -3.51 12.63 -10.50
C SER A 288 -3.62 11.54 -9.44
N LEU A 289 -2.53 11.26 -8.73
CA LEU A 289 -2.52 10.30 -7.63
C LEU A 289 -3.05 10.98 -6.36
N GLY A 290 -3.97 10.33 -5.66
CA GLY A 290 -4.60 10.89 -4.46
C GLY A 290 -4.60 9.92 -3.31
N TYR A 291 -4.21 10.37 -2.11
CA TYR A 291 -4.45 9.62 -0.87
C TYR A 291 -5.37 10.43 0.01
N VAL A 292 -6.59 9.96 0.21
CA VAL A 292 -7.58 10.67 1.02
C VAL A 292 -7.95 9.81 2.21
N TRP A 293 -7.71 10.34 3.40
CA TRP A 293 -8.07 9.71 4.67
C TRP A 293 -9.30 10.42 5.25
N GLY A 294 -10.31 9.65 5.61
CA GLY A 294 -11.53 10.14 6.27
C GLY A 294 -11.38 10.27 7.78
N SER A 295 -12.46 10.77 8.41
CA SER A 295 -12.59 10.83 9.86
C SER A 295 -12.57 9.43 10.50
N PRO A 296 -12.01 9.28 11.71
CA PRO A 296 -12.02 8.00 12.42
C PRO A 296 -13.44 7.60 12.79
N ILE A 297 -13.79 6.34 12.59
CA ILE A 297 -15.05 5.74 13.05
C ILE A 297 -14.82 5.24 14.47
N PRO A 298 -15.59 5.75 15.46
CA PRO A 298 -15.48 5.32 16.85
C PRO A 298 -15.79 3.84 17.03
N VAL A 299 -14.91 3.12 17.72
CA VAL A 299 -15.04 1.70 18.06
C VAL A 299 -15.02 1.55 19.58
N VAL A 300 -16.02 0.85 20.10
CA VAL A 300 -16.06 0.41 21.49
C VAL A 300 -15.49 -1.00 21.55
N GLN A 301 -14.49 -1.20 22.41
CA GLN A 301 -13.88 -2.51 22.57
C GLN A 301 -14.89 -3.52 23.13
N GLN A 302 -14.90 -4.73 22.55
CA GLN A 302 -15.69 -5.86 23.06
C GLN A 302 -14.81 -7.11 23.15
N ASP A 303 -14.83 -7.78 24.31
CA ASP A 303 -14.10 -9.04 24.51
C ASP A 303 -14.68 -10.17 23.63
N THR A 304 -16.00 -10.18 23.47
CA THR A 304 -16.72 -11.05 22.54
C THR A 304 -17.38 -10.19 21.48
N CYS A 305 -16.80 -10.12 20.28
CA CYS A 305 -17.34 -9.34 19.17
C CYS A 305 -18.71 -9.88 18.75
N THR A 306 -19.77 -9.09 18.92
CA THR A 306 -21.08 -9.43 18.35
C THR A 306 -21.08 -9.21 16.84
N GLU A 307 -21.70 -10.13 16.09
CA GLU A 307 -21.78 -10.03 14.64
C GLU A 307 -22.53 -8.77 14.21
N GLU A 308 -23.57 -8.40 14.94
CA GLU A 308 -24.40 -7.23 14.67
C GLU A 308 -23.59 -5.93 14.74
N TYR A 309 -22.71 -5.81 15.74
CA TYR A 309 -21.87 -4.62 15.90
C TYR A 309 -20.76 -4.56 14.85
N VAL A 310 -20.14 -5.70 14.54
CA VAL A 310 -19.17 -5.81 13.45
C VAL A 310 -19.81 -5.42 12.12
N ASP A 311 -21.04 -5.86 11.85
CA ASP A 311 -21.78 -5.56 10.63
C ASP A 311 -22.18 -4.09 10.54
N GLN A 312 -22.58 -3.49 11.66
CA GLN A 312 -22.84 -2.06 11.77
C GLN A 312 -21.59 -1.25 11.43
N LEU A 313 -20.45 -1.53 12.08
CA LEU A 313 -19.19 -0.82 11.84
C LEU A 313 -18.67 -1.04 10.42
N HIS A 314 -18.81 -2.26 9.88
CA HIS A 314 -18.43 -2.57 8.52
C HIS A 314 -19.25 -1.78 7.50
N ARG A 315 -20.58 -1.65 7.72
CA ARG A 315 -21.45 -0.82 6.89
C ARG A 315 -21.04 0.66 6.97
N GLN A 316 -20.82 1.19 8.17
CA GLN A 316 -20.35 2.56 8.36
C GLN A 316 -19.01 2.81 7.65
N TYR A 317 -18.10 1.84 7.69
CA TYR A 317 -16.83 1.91 6.97
C TYR A 317 -17.04 1.97 5.44
N MET A 318 -17.89 1.09 4.89
CA MET A 318 -18.21 1.09 3.45
C MET A 318 -18.86 2.41 3.01
N GLU A 319 -19.78 2.95 3.83
CA GLU A 319 -20.41 4.25 3.60
C GLU A 319 -19.38 5.37 3.64
N ALA A 320 -18.45 5.37 4.60
CA ALA A 320 -17.39 6.36 4.70
C ALA A 320 -16.44 6.33 3.49
N VAL A 321 -16.03 5.15 3.03
CA VAL A 321 -15.21 4.97 1.83
C VAL A 321 -15.95 5.46 0.58
N THR A 322 -17.24 5.14 0.45
CA THR A 322 -18.09 5.64 -0.64
C THR A 322 -18.17 7.16 -0.63
N ALA A 323 -18.37 7.75 0.54
CA ALA A 323 -18.49 9.18 0.69
C ALA A 323 -17.16 9.91 0.35
N ILE A 324 -16.00 9.36 0.74
CA ILE A 324 -14.68 9.87 0.34
C ILE A 324 -14.55 9.87 -1.19
N PHE A 325 -14.93 8.74 -1.81
CA PHE A 325 -14.90 8.58 -3.26
C PHE A 325 -15.76 9.62 -3.97
N GLU A 326 -17.05 9.69 -3.66
CA GLU A 326 -17.99 10.61 -4.31
C GLU A 326 -17.57 12.08 -4.17
N ARG A 327 -17.05 12.49 -3.01
CA ARG A 327 -16.57 13.86 -2.80
C ARG A 327 -15.34 14.25 -3.63
N ASN A 328 -14.48 13.27 -3.96
CA ASN A 328 -13.15 13.54 -4.51
C ASN A 328 -12.94 12.98 -5.92
N LYS A 329 -13.84 12.14 -6.46
CA LYS A 329 -13.65 11.42 -7.73
C LYS A 329 -13.34 12.36 -8.90
N GLU A 330 -14.13 13.42 -9.09
CA GLU A 330 -13.92 14.38 -10.17
C GLU A 330 -12.58 15.12 -10.05
N ARG A 331 -12.19 15.49 -8.82
CA ARG A 331 -10.89 16.14 -8.53
C ARG A 331 -9.71 15.27 -9.00
N PHE A 332 -9.83 13.95 -8.92
CA PHE A 332 -8.79 13.02 -9.35
C PHE A 332 -9.02 12.48 -10.77
N GLY A 333 -9.93 13.09 -11.53
CA GLY A 333 -10.15 12.81 -12.94
C GLY A 333 -10.99 11.56 -13.21
N TYR A 334 -11.78 11.11 -12.25
CA TYR A 334 -12.80 10.08 -12.47
C TYR A 334 -14.06 10.74 -13.06
N PRO A 335 -14.75 10.09 -14.02
CA PRO A 335 -15.97 10.65 -14.60
C PRO A 335 -17.13 10.58 -13.60
N ALA A 336 -18.13 11.45 -13.76
CA ALA A 336 -19.26 11.56 -12.82
C ALA A 336 -20.09 10.27 -12.70
N ASN A 337 -20.15 9.47 -13.77
CA ASN A 337 -20.86 8.19 -13.81
C ASN A 337 -20.08 7.01 -13.20
N GLU A 338 -18.80 7.21 -12.87
CA GLU A 338 -18.03 6.16 -12.21
C GLU A 338 -18.46 6.00 -10.75
N LYS A 339 -18.62 4.74 -10.32
CA LYS A 339 -19.16 4.36 -9.02
C LYS A 339 -18.32 3.25 -8.37
N ILE A 340 -18.44 3.15 -7.04
CA ILE A 340 -17.92 2.00 -6.30
C ILE A 340 -18.89 0.83 -6.44
N VAL A 341 -18.34 -0.35 -6.71
CA VAL A 341 -19.05 -1.63 -6.68
C VAL A 341 -18.38 -2.51 -5.65
N PHE A 342 -19.07 -2.79 -4.54
CA PHE A 342 -18.59 -3.74 -3.56
C PHE A 342 -18.80 -5.16 -4.07
N VAL A 343 -17.75 -5.99 -3.98
CA VAL A 343 -17.78 -7.38 -4.45
C VAL A 343 -17.32 -8.34 -3.37
N SER A 344 -17.72 -9.60 -3.50
CA SER A 344 -17.26 -10.69 -2.64
C SER A 344 -15.80 -11.04 -2.93
N ALA A 345 -15.11 -11.60 -1.94
CA ALA A 345 -13.82 -12.24 -2.19
C ALA A 345 -13.96 -13.64 -2.83
N LYS A 346 -15.16 -14.23 -2.75
CA LYS A 346 -15.48 -15.61 -3.17
C LYS A 346 -15.95 -15.67 -4.62
N ASP A 347 -16.68 -14.65 -5.07
CA ASP A 347 -16.96 -14.39 -6.49
C ASP A 347 -15.64 -14.09 -7.21
#